data_AF-A0A9P7CG47-F1
#
_entry.id   AF-A0A9P7CG47-F1
#
_cell.length_a   1.000
_cell.length_b   1.000
_cell.length_c   1.000
_cell.angle_alpha   90.00
_cell.angle_beta   90.00
_cell.angle_gamma   90.00
#
_symmetry.space_group_name_H-M   'P 1'
#
loop_
_entity.id
_entity.type
_entity.pdbx_description
1 polymer ?
#
loop_
_entity_poly.entity_id
_entity_poly.type
_entity_poly.pdbx_seq_one_letter_code
_entity_poly.pdbx_strand_id
1 'polypeptide(L)'
;MPKSLPYETQMDIKSALEHDVLTDWMPNRIRKKGGKQHLVSDITRRLIKREVLNDSLRTAKEVHLKLEELGYSMSYQSAINALHSVEIFAEIKKKKPLLAAQHKKARLTGAKKHQYWTIHDWRRVIFSDETKINTWGLDGCKYCYVLVK
;
A
#
# COMPACT_ATOMS: atom_id res chain seq x y z
N MET A 1 -12.68 -32.71 -46.00
CA MET A 1 -13.91 -32.04 -45.57
C MET A 1 -13.75 -31.65 -44.11
N PRO A 2 -13.74 -30.36 -43.73
CA PRO A 2 -13.71 -29.98 -42.32
C PRO A 2 -15.00 -30.48 -41.66
N LYS A 3 -14.87 -31.20 -40.53
CA LYS A 3 -16.02 -31.73 -39.78
C LYS A 3 -16.75 -30.54 -39.15
N SER A 4 -18.07 -30.47 -39.35
CA SER A 4 -18.91 -29.47 -38.69
C SER A 4 -18.81 -29.62 -37.18
N LEU A 5 -18.85 -28.50 -36.45
CA LEU A 5 -18.88 -28.50 -35.01
C LEU A 5 -20.07 -29.34 -34.49
N PRO A 6 -19.92 -30.02 -33.33
CA PRO A 6 -21.01 -30.75 -32.69
C PRO A 6 -22.23 -29.86 -32.45
N TYR A 7 -23.43 -30.45 -32.52
CA TYR A 7 -24.71 -29.74 -32.37
C TYR A 7 -24.80 -28.93 -31.06
N GLU A 8 -24.31 -29.50 -29.96
CA GLU A 8 -24.29 -28.81 -28.66
C GLU A 8 -23.47 -27.53 -28.72
N THR A 9 -22.30 -27.57 -29.38
CA THR A 9 -21.44 -26.41 -29.56
C THR A 9 -22.10 -25.35 -30.45
N GLN A 10 -22.87 -25.77 -31.45
CA GLN A 10 -23.65 -24.83 -32.29
C GLN A 10 -24.79 -24.17 -31.51
N MET A 11 -25.42 -24.90 -30.60
CA MET A 11 -26.49 -24.38 -29.74
C MET A 11 -25.97 -23.40 -28.69
N ASP A 12 -24.82 -23.69 -28.07
CA ASP A 12 -24.17 -22.78 -27.13
C ASP A 12 -23.76 -21.46 -27.81
N ILE A 13 -23.20 -21.55 -29.03
CA ILE A 13 -22.83 -20.38 -29.82
C ILE A 13 -24.07 -19.56 -30.21
N LYS A 14 -25.16 -20.21 -30.64
CA LYS A 14 -26.43 -19.53 -30.93
C LYS A 14 -27.01 -18.84 -29.70
N SER A 15 -27.04 -19.53 -28.56
CA SER A 15 -27.51 -18.96 -27.29
C SER A 15 -26.70 -17.73 -26.86
N ALA A 16 -25.37 -17.78 -27.00
CA ALA A 16 -24.51 -16.66 -26.67
C ALA A 16 -24.74 -15.46 -27.60
N LEU A 17 -24.86 -15.70 -28.91
CA LEU A 17 -25.18 -14.68 -29.91
C LEU A 17 -26.57 -14.06 -29.68
N GLU A 18 -27.58 -14.89 -29.41
CA GLU A 18 -28.93 -14.41 -29.09
C GLU A 18 -28.94 -13.56 -27.82
N HIS A 19 -28.22 -13.99 -26.77
CA HIS A 19 -28.07 -13.19 -25.57
C HIS A 19 -27.38 -11.84 -25.88
N ASP A 20 -26.30 -11.82 -26.66
CA ASP A 20 -25.56 -10.60 -26.99
C ASP A 20 -26.40 -9.61 -27.81
N VAL A 21 -27.08 -10.10 -28.86
CA VAL A 21 -28.01 -9.31 -29.70
C VAL A 21 -29.16 -8.74 -28.87
N LEU A 22 -29.73 -9.55 -27.97
CA LEU A 22 -30.78 -9.11 -27.05
C LEU A 22 -30.27 -8.07 -26.03
N THR A 23 -28.98 -8.10 -25.70
CA THR A 23 -28.36 -7.14 -24.78
C THR A 23 -28.12 -5.79 -25.45
N ASP A 24 -27.84 -5.77 -26.76
CA ASP A 24 -27.62 -4.56 -27.57
C ASP A 24 -28.94 -3.81 -27.87
N TRP A 25 -30.02 -4.56 -28.13
CA TRP A 25 -31.34 -4.00 -28.46
C TRP A 25 -32.18 -3.48 -27.28
N MET A 26 -31.72 -3.67 -26.04
CA MET A 26 -32.42 -3.20 -24.83
C MET A 26 -31.65 -2.04 -24.16
N PRO A 27 -31.84 -0.78 -24.59
CA PRO A 27 -31.08 0.37 -24.09
C PRO A 27 -31.30 0.68 -22.60
N ASN A 28 -32.36 0.14 -21.99
CA ASN A 28 -32.74 0.35 -20.58
C ASN A 28 -32.46 -0.85 -19.67
N ARG A 29 -31.71 -1.86 -20.11
CA ARG A 29 -31.28 -2.93 -19.21
C ARG A 29 -30.29 -2.33 -18.20
N ILE A 30 -30.71 -2.17 -16.94
CA ILE A 30 -29.85 -1.74 -15.84
C ILE A 30 -28.68 -2.74 -15.78
N ARG A 31 -27.52 -2.36 -16.33
CA ARG A 31 -26.29 -3.11 -16.13
C ARG A 31 -26.08 -3.16 -14.62
N LYS A 32 -26.22 -4.34 -14.01
CA LYS A 32 -25.78 -4.52 -12.62
C LYS A 32 -24.32 -4.06 -12.61
N LYS A 33 -23.99 -3.00 -11.84
CA LYS A 33 -22.60 -2.61 -11.63
C LYS A 33 -21.89 -3.82 -11.05
N GLY A 34 -21.18 -4.56 -11.89
CA GLY A 34 -20.49 -5.78 -11.48
C GLY A 34 -19.37 -5.40 -10.53
N GLY A 35 -19.44 -5.92 -9.30
CA GLY A 35 -18.41 -5.74 -8.28
C GLY A 35 -18.98 -5.50 -6.89
N LYS A 36 -18.22 -5.92 -5.87
CA LYS A 36 -18.51 -5.58 -4.48
C LYS A 36 -18.31 -4.09 -4.29
N GLN A 37 -19.37 -3.37 -3.93
CA GLN A 37 -19.25 -1.96 -3.56
C GLN A 37 -18.39 -1.86 -2.31
N HIS A 38 -17.47 -0.89 -2.30
CA HIS A 38 -16.72 -0.61 -1.09
C HIS A 38 -17.66 -0.05 -0.02
N LEU A 39 -17.55 -0.60 1.20
CA LEU A 39 -18.37 -0.21 2.35
C LEU A 39 -18.21 1.27 2.71
N VAL A 40 -17.03 1.84 2.45
CA VAL A 40 -16.70 3.24 2.69
C VAL A 40 -16.89 4.03 1.39
N SER A 41 -17.37 5.27 1.44
CA SER A 41 -17.43 6.12 0.25
C SER A 41 -16.03 6.54 -0.24
N ASP A 42 -15.89 6.90 -1.52
CA ASP A 42 -14.64 7.45 -2.06
C ASP A 42 -14.20 8.74 -1.35
N ILE A 43 -15.17 9.58 -0.96
CA ILE A 43 -14.91 10.84 -0.25
C ILE A 43 -14.30 10.55 1.13
N THR A 44 -14.90 9.63 1.88
CA THR A 44 -14.41 9.24 3.19
C THR A 44 -13.03 8.58 3.10
N ARG A 45 -12.79 7.73 2.08
CA ARG A 45 -11.45 7.16 1.82
C ARG A 45 -10.38 8.23 1.60
N ARG A 46 -10.68 9.26 0.79
CA ARG A 46 -9.77 10.38 0.53
C ARG A 46 -9.49 11.19 1.80
N LEU A 47 -10.51 11.41 2.63
CA LEU A 47 -10.37 12.08 3.93
C LEU A 47 -9.40 11.32 4.84
N ILE A 48 -9.61 10.00 5.00
CA ILE A 48 -8.77 9.15 5.83
C ILE A 48 -7.34 9.11 5.31
N LYS A 49 -7.15 8.98 3.98
CA LYS A 49 -5.81 9.04 3.37
C LYS A 49 -5.10 10.34 3.74
N ARG A 50 -5.79 11.49 3.68
CA ARG A 50 -5.22 12.79 4.06
C ARG A 50 -4.89 12.86 5.56
N GLU A 51 -5.76 12.36 6.43
CA GLU A 51 -5.55 12.38 7.88
C GLU A 51 -4.38 11.48 8.31
N VAL A 52 -4.27 10.28 7.74
CA VAL A 52 -3.11 9.40 7.98
C VAL A 52 -1.82 10.06 7.49
N LEU A 53 -1.84 10.74 6.35
CA LEU A 53 -0.66 11.44 5.82
C LEU A 53 -0.22 12.65 6.64
N ASN A 54 -1.18 13.33 7.27
CA ASN A 54 -0.91 14.47 8.15
C ASN A 54 -0.49 14.02 9.57
N ASP A 55 -0.18 12.73 9.77
CA ASP A 55 0.18 12.11 11.06
C ASP A 55 -0.90 12.27 12.16
N SER A 56 -2.16 12.59 11.78
CA SER A 56 -3.27 12.74 12.75
C SER A 56 -3.90 11.40 13.12
N LEU A 57 -3.84 10.41 12.23
CA LEU A 57 -4.25 9.02 12.49
C LEU A 57 -3.04 8.09 12.36
N ARG A 58 -2.47 7.70 13.50
CA ARG A 58 -1.22 6.92 13.57
C ARG A 58 -1.47 5.41 13.65
N THR A 59 -2.66 5.02 14.09
CA THR A 59 -2.98 3.61 14.37
C THR A 59 -4.24 3.19 13.60
N ALA A 60 -4.29 1.96 13.09
CA ALA A 60 -5.52 1.41 12.49
C ALA A 60 -6.72 1.45 13.45
N LYS A 61 -6.48 1.41 14.77
CA LYS A 61 -7.53 1.59 15.78
C LYS A 61 -8.12 3.01 15.76
N GLU A 62 -7.29 4.03 15.60
CA GLU A 62 -7.75 5.41 15.48
C GLU A 62 -8.54 5.61 14.19
N VAL A 63 -8.08 5.01 13.08
CA VAL A 63 -8.81 5.01 11.81
C VAL A 63 -10.17 4.32 11.95
N HIS A 64 -10.21 3.18 12.64
CA HIS A 64 -11.45 2.46 12.90
C HIS A 64 -12.45 3.29 13.74
N LEU A 65 -11.98 3.91 14.82
CA LEU A 65 -12.80 4.82 15.64
C LEU A 65 -13.30 6.02 14.84
N LYS A 66 -12.46 6.60 13.97
CA LYS A 66 -12.86 7.69 13.07
C LYS A 66 -13.93 7.27 12.09
N LEU A 67 -13.82 6.04 11.56
CA LEU A 67 -14.84 5.48 10.67
C LEU A 67 -16.18 5.25 11.39
N GLU A 68 -16.14 4.78 12.65
CA GLU A 68 -17.33 4.67 13.49
C GLU A 68 -17.95 6.04 13.80
N GLU A 69 -17.14 7.05 14.12
CA GLU A 69 -17.59 8.43 14.36
C GLU A 69 -18.30 9.02 13.13
N LEU A 70 -17.83 8.67 11.92
CA LEU A 70 -18.45 9.07 10.66
C LEU A 70 -19.71 8.25 10.31
N GLY A 71 -20.14 7.35 11.19
CA GLY A 71 -21.36 6.55 11.04
C GLY A 71 -21.18 5.22 10.32
N TYR A 72 -19.94 4.78 10.04
CA TYR A 72 -19.69 3.47 9.45
C TYR A 72 -19.55 2.41 10.55
N SER A 73 -20.58 1.58 10.73
CA SER A 73 -20.47 0.37 11.55
C SER A 73 -19.72 -0.70 10.76
N MET A 74 -18.49 -1.00 11.17
CA MET A 74 -17.64 -1.99 10.49
C MET A 74 -16.70 -2.68 11.46
N SER A 75 -16.18 -3.85 11.07
CA SER A 75 -15.16 -4.53 11.87
C SER A 75 -13.78 -3.85 11.74
N TYR A 76 -12.93 -4.05 12.73
CA TYR A 76 -11.52 -3.61 12.68
C TYR A 76 -10.79 -4.05 11.41
N GLN A 77 -10.99 -5.29 10.96
CA GLN A 77 -10.41 -5.79 9.72
C GLN A 77 -10.94 -5.07 8.48
N SER A 78 -12.21 -4.64 8.51
CA SER A 78 -12.79 -3.86 7.41
C SER A 78 -12.18 -2.47 7.32
N ALA A 79 -11.82 -1.85 8.45
CA ALA A 79 -11.07 -0.59 8.48
C ALA A 79 -9.65 -0.77 7.90
N ILE A 80 -8.96 -1.87 8.22
CA ILE A 80 -7.66 -2.19 7.60
C ILE A 80 -7.81 -2.40 6.09
N ASN A 81 -8.83 -3.14 5.64
CA ASN A 81 -9.08 -3.33 4.21
C ASN A 81 -9.39 -2.00 3.50
N ALA A 82 -10.07 -1.06 4.18
CA ALA A 82 -10.28 0.29 3.68
C ALA A 82 -8.95 1.06 3.53
N LEU A 83 -8.01 0.91 4.46
CA LEU A 83 -6.65 1.47 4.34
C LEU A 83 -5.88 0.85 3.16
N HIS A 84 -5.94 -0.47 3.01
CA HIS A 84 -5.29 -1.15 1.88
C HIS A 84 -5.88 -0.70 0.54
N SER A 85 -7.19 -0.43 0.48
CA SER A 85 -7.84 0.08 -0.73
C SER A 85 -7.39 1.49 -1.14
N VAL A 86 -6.75 2.24 -0.24
CA VAL A 86 -6.13 3.55 -0.52
C VAL A 86 -4.60 3.48 -0.56
N GLU A 87 -4.05 2.27 -0.65
CA GLU A 87 -2.61 1.96 -0.76
C GLU A 87 -1.80 2.34 0.48
N ILE A 88 -2.43 2.32 1.66
CA ILE A 88 -1.77 2.54 2.94
C ILE A 88 -1.53 1.18 3.60
N PHE A 89 -0.26 0.88 3.89
CA PHE A 89 0.14 -0.36 4.54
C PHE A 89 0.95 -0.09 5.80
N ALA A 90 0.90 -1.01 6.76
CA ALA A 90 1.76 -0.96 7.94
C ALA A 90 3.16 -1.50 7.61
N GLU A 91 4.20 -0.69 7.82
CA GLU A 91 5.61 -1.09 7.71
C GLU A 91 6.30 -0.97 9.08
N ILE A 92 7.35 -1.76 9.32
CA ILE A 92 8.20 -1.61 10.50
C ILE A 92 9.00 -0.30 10.37
N LYS A 93 8.83 0.58 11.34
CA LYS A 93 9.56 1.84 11.46
C LYS A 93 11.04 1.56 11.68
N LYS A 94 11.85 1.87 10.67
CA LYS A 94 13.32 1.81 10.78
C LYS A 94 13.80 2.87 11.78
N LYS A 95 14.38 2.44 12.89
CA LYS A 95 14.97 3.34 13.91
C LYS A 95 16.17 4.06 13.28
N LYS A 96 16.06 5.37 13.14
CA LYS A 96 17.15 6.24 12.67
C LYS A 96 17.66 7.08 13.86
N PRO A 97 18.98 7.25 14.02
CA PRO A 97 19.50 8.17 15.03
C PRO A 97 19.07 9.61 14.69
N LEU A 98 18.71 10.38 15.70
CA LEU A 98 18.37 11.79 15.52
C LEU A 98 19.63 12.56 15.12
N LEU A 99 19.60 13.18 13.94
CA LEU A 99 20.71 14.01 13.46
C LEU A 99 20.44 15.48 13.75
N ALA A 100 21.13 16.01 14.76
CA ALA A 100 21.21 17.43 15.01
C ALA A 100 21.87 18.17 13.81
N ALA A 101 21.63 19.48 13.70
CA ALA A 101 22.19 20.29 12.62
C ALA A 101 23.74 20.22 12.57
N GLN A 102 24.38 20.18 13.74
CA GLN A 102 25.83 20.01 13.87
C GLN A 102 26.30 18.67 13.28
N HIS A 103 25.62 17.56 13.59
CA HIS A 103 25.94 16.24 13.04
C HIS A 103 25.82 16.22 11.52
N LYS A 104 24.76 16.83 10.97
CA LYS A 104 24.55 16.94 9.52
C LYS A 104 25.68 17.71 8.86
N LYS A 105 26.08 18.85 9.43
CA LYS A 105 27.18 19.67 8.93
C LYS A 105 28.51 18.90 8.97
N ALA A 106 28.83 18.26 10.09
CA ALA A 106 30.07 17.49 10.23
C ALA A 106 30.14 16.33 9.22
N ARG A 107 29.05 15.58 9.07
CA ARG A 107 28.96 14.50 8.07
C ARG A 107 29.11 15.02 6.64
N LEU A 108 28.47 16.14 6.30
CA LEU A 108 28.59 16.75 4.97
C LEU A 108 30.02 17.23 4.69
N THR A 109 30.66 17.90 5.64
CA THR A 109 32.05 18.34 5.51
C THR A 109 32.99 17.16 5.37
N GLY A 110 32.77 16.09 6.16
CA GLY A 110 33.49 14.82 6.03
C GLY A 110 33.35 14.24 4.62
N ALA A 111 32.13 14.08 4.13
CA ALA A 111 31.88 13.57 2.78
C ALA A 111 32.56 14.41 1.69
N LYS A 112 32.46 15.75 1.76
CA LYS A 112 33.12 16.66 0.81
C LYS A 112 34.65 16.54 0.83
N LYS A 113 35.25 16.41 2.02
CA LYS A 113 36.71 16.27 2.16
C LYS A 113 37.23 14.98 1.50
N HIS A 114 36.42 13.92 1.48
CA HIS A 114 36.79 12.61 0.96
C HIS A 114 36.12 12.29 -0.39
N GLN A 115 35.49 13.27 -1.05
CA GLN A 115 34.68 13.02 -2.25
C GLN A 115 35.52 12.56 -3.47
N TYR A 116 36.79 12.95 -3.51
CA TYR A 116 37.73 12.59 -4.58
C TYR A 116 38.75 11.53 -4.16
N TRP A 117 38.51 10.86 -3.02
CA TRP A 117 39.41 9.81 -2.57
C TRP A 117 39.35 8.60 -3.49
N THR A 118 40.53 8.08 -3.82
CA THR A 118 40.68 6.89 -4.64
C THR A 118 40.55 5.63 -3.79
N ILE A 119 40.40 4.48 -4.45
CA ILE A 119 40.36 3.17 -3.77
C ILE A 119 41.63 2.95 -2.93
N HIS A 120 42.79 3.44 -3.39
CA HIS A 120 44.05 3.33 -2.65
C HIS A 120 44.07 4.17 -1.37
N ASP A 121 43.39 5.32 -1.36
CA ASP A 121 43.27 6.15 -0.16
C ASP A 121 42.36 5.50 0.89
N TRP A 122 41.23 4.93 0.45
CA TRP A 122 40.31 4.20 1.33
C TRP A 122 40.94 2.96 1.96
N ARG A 123 41.84 2.27 1.24
CA ARG A 123 42.59 1.11 1.79
C ARG A 123 43.47 1.46 2.98
N ARG A 124 43.82 2.73 3.17
CA ARG A 124 44.62 3.20 4.31
C ARG A 124 43.77 3.47 5.54
N VAL A 125 42.44 3.48 5.42
CA VAL A 125 41.53 3.73 6.54
C VAL A 125 41.06 2.42 7.15
N ILE A 126 41.21 2.30 8.46
CA ILE A 126 40.65 1.21 9.25
C ILE A 126 39.48 1.78 10.05
N PHE A 127 38.30 1.20 9.87
CA PHE A 127 37.13 1.52 10.68
C PHE A 127 37.00 0.50 11.80
N SER A 128 36.87 0.95 13.04
CA SER A 128 36.41 0.13 14.15
C SER A 128 35.07 0.66 14.65
N ASP A 129 34.09 -0.22 14.78
CA ASP A 129 32.80 0.09 15.40
C ASP A 129 32.40 -1.07 16.31
N GLU A 130 31.62 -0.77 17.34
CA GLU A 130 31.10 -1.76 18.28
C GLU A 130 29.63 -2.06 17.96
N THR A 131 29.31 -3.34 17.75
CA THR A 131 27.94 -3.78 17.52
C THR A 131 27.45 -4.67 18.65
N LYS A 132 26.30 -4.33 19.22
CA LYS A 132 25.62 -5.18 20.20
C LYS A 132 24.99 -6.39 19.49
N ILE A 133 25.35 -7.61 19.91
CA ILE A 133 24.74 -8.86 19.45
C ILE A 133 23.79 -9.35 20.55
N ASN A 134 22.48 -9.38 20.27
CA ASN A 134 21.50 -9.92 21.21
C ASN A 134 21.34 -11.44 20.96
N THR A 135 21.52 -12.27 21.99
CA THR A 135 21.28 -13.72 21.93
C THR A 135 19.81 -14.09 22.13
N TRP A 136 19.02 -13.24 22.82
CA TRP A 136 17.58 -13.43 23.01
C TRP A 136 16.81 -12.11 22.94
N GLY A 137 15.62 -12.14 22.32
CA GLY A 137 14.68 -11.03 22.25
C GLY A 137 14.92 -10.04 21.09
N LEU A 138 13.84 -9.40 20.63
CA LEU A 138 13.87 -8.31 19.64
C LEU A 138 13.87 -6.95 20.36
N ASP A 139 14.61 -5.98 19.85
CA ASP A 139 14.78 -4.62 20.44
C ASP A 139 13.54 -3.70 20.36
N GLY A 140 12.32 -4.26 20.31
CA GLY A 140 11.07 -3.50 20.28
C GLY A 140 10.82 -2.84 18.92
N CYS A 141 10.35 -3.62 17.95
CA CYS A 141 9.90 -3.12 16.66
C CYS A 141 8.65 -2.24 16.82
N LYS A 142 8.64 -1.07 16.18
CA LYS A 142 7.46 -0.19 16.07
C LYS A 142 6.96 -0.21 14.64
N TYR A 143 5.65 -0.14 14.43
CA TYR A 143 5.05 -0.07 13.10
C TYR A 143 4.64 1.38 12.77
N CYS A 144 4.71 1.77 11.50
CA CYS A 144 4.21 3.02 10.95
C CYS A 144 3.49 2.75 9.63
N TYR A 145 2.46 3.54 9.31
CA TYR A 145 1.77 3.40 8.04
C TYR A 145 2.49 4.20 6.96
N VAL A 146 2.71 3.57 5.81
CA VAL A 146 3.37 4.16 4.64
C VAL A 146 2.46 4.01 3.43
N LEU A 147 2.51 5.01 2.56
CA LEU A 147 1.97 4.88 1.21
C LEU A 147 2.94 4.10 0.35
N VAL A 148 2.41 3.13 -0.39
CA VAL A 148 3.14 2.57 -1.52
C VAL A 148 3.17 3.64 -2.61
N LYS A 149 4.37 3.95 -3.10
CA LYS A 149 4.62 4.90 -4.19
C LYS A 149 4.75 4.17 -5.52
#